data_AF-A0A1M3I8F6-F1
#
_entry.id   AF-A0A1M3I8F6-F1
#
_cell.length_a   1.000
_cell.length_b   1.000
_cell.length_c   1.000
_cell.angle_alpha   90.00
_cell.angle_beta   90.00
_cell.angle_gamma   90.00
#
_symmetry.space_group_name_H-M   'P 1'
#
loop_
_entity.id
_entity.type
_entity.pdbx_description
1 polymer ?
#
loop_
_entity_poly.entity_id
_entity_poly.type
_entity_poly.pdbx_seq_one_letter_code
_entity_poly.pdbx_strand_id
1 'polypeptide(L)'
;MRLLLISAAAFGLLTAVPAQASAQEAAQCPIMIAPAVFARELADAMSIRETTEEEQESIGRRVKALADACRNVHDIPDEREEDYLNLALTGIVMARLALDLEEVGIAPSSVEEALDVGEGRTNVLGEEFSDESAVKLMERLEKDGFKLDSVDESIWVKVGAYAAATGAYYTLAGSFD
;
A
#
# COMPACT_ATOMS: atom_id res chain seq x y z
N MET A 1 40.40 57.66 10.97
CA MET A 1 40.56 56.23 10.63
C MET A 1 40.18 55.39 11.83
N ARG A 2 38.95 54.86 11.89
CA ARG A 2 38.53 53.78 12.80
C ARG A 2 37.20 53.18 12.32
N LEU A 3 37.10 51.87 12.48
CA LEU A 3 36.36 50.89 11.68
C LEU A 3 34.83 51.03 11.63
N LEU A 4 34.29 50.65 10.46
CA LEU A 4 32.89 50.26 10.20
C LEU A 4 32.53 48.99 10.98
N LEU A 5 31.37 48.99 11.64
CA LEU A 5 30.69 47.78 12.11
C LEU A 5 29.41 47.60 11.29
N ILE A 6 29.45 46.68 10.33
CA ILE A 6 28.28 46.17 9.62
C ILE A 6 27.81 44.94 10.39
N SER A 7 26.72 45.09 11.15
CA SER A 7 26.01 43.96 11.75
C SER A 7 25.03 43.41 10.72
N ALA A 8 25.47 42.40 9.98
CA ALA A 8 24.59 41.56 9.17
C ALA A 8 23.87 40.57 10.10
N ALA A 9 22.61 40.88 10.44
CA ALA A 9 21.71 39.93 11.06
C ALA A 9 21.03 39.11 9.95
N ALA A 10 21.61 37.95 9.62
CA ALA A 10 20.96 36.92 8.82
C ALA A 10 20.56 35.77 9.75
N PHE A 11 19.42 35.91 10.42
CA PHE A 11 18.65 34.80 11.00
C PHE A 11 17.49 34.60 10.02
N GLY A 12 17.38 33.54 9.25
CA GLY A 12 17.36 32.15 9.67
C GLY A 12 16.00 31.62 9.23
N LEU A 13 15.83 31.40 7.92
CA LEU A 13 14.66 30.71 7.38
C LEU A 13 14.79 29.24 7.77
N LEU A 14 14.24 28.88 8.92
CA LEU A 14 13.91 27.50 9.26
C LEU A 14 12.85 27.06 8.26
N THR A 15 13.28 26.44 7.17
CA THR A 15 12.39 25.71 6.26
C THR A 15 11.85 24.53 7.05
N ALA A 16 10.66 24.70 7.63
CA ALA A 16 9.86 23.58 8.11
C ALA A 16 9.69 22.63 6.93
N VAL A 17 10.41 21.51 6.95
CA VAL A 17 10.12 20.39 6.05
C VAL A 17 8.67 20.01 6.35
N PRO A 18 7.78 19.96 5.35
CA PRO A 18 6.37 19.69 5.61
C PRO A 18 6.26 18.31 6.26
N ALA A 19 5.71 18.25 7.47
CA ALA A 19 5.52 17.00 8.22
C ALA A 19 4.70 15.94 7.45
N GLN A 20 3.94 16.37 6.44
CA GLN A 20 3.20 15.48 5.55
C GLN A 20 4.11 14.69 4.60
N ALA A 21 5.26 15.25 4.18
CA ALA A 21 6.22 14.50 3.39
C ALA A 21 6.79 13.33 4.19
N SER A 22 7.06 13.52 5.50
CA SER A 22 7.56 12.44 6.34
C SER A 22 6.55 11.32 6.61
N ALA A 23 5.25 11.64 6.70
CA ALA A 23 4.21 10.63 6.92
C ALA A 23 4.00 9.75 5.69
N GLN A 24 3.91 10.37 4.50
CA GLN A 24 3.79 9.64 3.24
C GLN A 24 5.06 8.82 2.94
N GLU A 25 6.25 9.39 3.16
CA GLU A 25 7.51 8.68 3.00
C GLU A 25 7.61 7.46 3.94
N ALA A 26 7.18 7.62 5.20
CA ALA A 26 7.13 6.50 6.14
C ALA A 26 6.18 5.40 5.64
N ALA A 27 4.94 5.76 5.25
CA ALA A 27 3.97 4.78 4.76
C ALA A 27 4.44 4.03 3.50
N GLN A 28 5.16 4.70 2.61
CA GLN A 28 5.69 4.10 1.38
C GLN A 28 6.99 3.32 1.58
N CYS A 29 7.74 3.57 2.66
CA CYS A 29 9.07 2.98 2.86
C CYS A 29 9.08 1.45 2.70
N PRO A 30 8.20 0.66 3.36
CA PRO A 30 8.22 -0.80 3.24
C PRO A 30 7.98 -1.29 1.80
N ILE A 31 7.14 -0.58 1.05
CA ILE A 31 6.85 -0.88 -0.36
C ILE A 31 8.11 -0.69 -1.21
N MET A 32 8.82 0.42 -0.98
CA MET A 32 10.01 0.80 -1.74
C MET A 32 11.22 -0.09 -1.47
N ILE A 33 11.36 -0.61 -0.26
CA ILE A 33 12.51 -1.44 0.12
C ILE A 33 12.27 -2.95 0.00
N ALA A 34 11.03 -3.38 -0.19
CA ALA A 34 10.70 -4.79 -0.35
C ALA A 34 11.34 -5.36 -1.62
N PRO A 35 12.13 -6.45 -1.54
CA PRO A 35 12.64 -7.11 -2.73
C PRO A 35 11.50 -7.62 -3.61
N ALA A 36 11.57 -7.41 -4.94
CA ALA A 36 10.49 -7.79 -5.86
C ALA A 36 10.10 -9.28 -5.78
N VAL A 37 11.08 -10.17 -5.57
CA VAL A 37 10.83 -11.61 -5.38
C VAL A 37 10.02 -11.87 -4.11
N PHE A 38 10.32 -11.15 -3.03
CA PHE A 38 9.58 -11.27 -1.78
C PHE A 38 8.17 -10.68 -1.90
N ALA A 39 8.02 -9.52 -2.54
CA ALA A 39 6.71 -8.92 -2.75
C ALA A 39 5.77 -9.87 -3.53
N ARG A 40 6.29 -10.57 -4.54
CA ARG A 40 5.55 -11.61 -5.27
C ARG A 40 5.19 -12.80 -4.38
N GLU A 41 6.17 -13.35 -3.66
CA GLU A 41 5.93 -14.46 -2.72
C GLU A 41 4.86 -14.12 -1.68
N LEU A 42 4.90 -12.90 -1.14
CA LEU A 42 3.95 -12.40 -0.16
C LEU A 42 2.55 -12.22 -0.77
N ALA A 43 2.44 -11.63 -1.95
CA ALA A 43 1.16 -11.49 -2.64
C ALA A 43 0.54 -12.86 -2.96
N ASP A 44 1.32 -13.81 -3.48
CA ASP A 44 0.84 -15.16 -3.80
C ASP A 44 0.34 -15.89 -2.55
N ALA A 45 1.06 -15.77 -1.43
CA ALA A 45 0.70 -16.32 -0.13
C ALA A 45 -0.59 -15.72 0.46
N MET A 46 -0.94 -14.49 0.09
CA MET A 46 -2.13 -13.79 0.58
C MET A 46 -3.32 -13.85 -0.38
N SER A 47 -3.13 -14.31 -1.62
CA SER A 47 -4.20 -14.38 -2.60
C SER A 47 -4.52 -15.80 -3.05
N ILE A 48 -3.56 -16.53 -3.61
CA ILE A 48 -3.85 -17.69 -4.47
C ILE A 48 -3.31 -19.02 -3.94
N ARG A 49 -2.52 -19.00 -2.86
CA ARG A 49 -1.81 -20.17 -2.37
C ARG A 49 -2.03 -20.37 -0.88
N GLU A 50 -2.36 -21.60 -0.48
CA GLU A 50 -2.29 -21.99 0.93
C GLU A 50 -0.83 -22.01 1.41
N THR A 51 -0.61 -21.48 2.61
CA THR A 51 0.70 -21.45 3.26
C THR A 51 0.72 -22.38 4.46
N THR A 52 1.86 -23.04 4.68
CA THR A 52 2.11 -23.76 5.93
C THR A 52 2.40 -22.77 7.07
N GLU A 53 2.27 -23.22 8.32
CA GLU A 53 2.64 -22.39 9.49
C GLU A 53 4.09 -21.91 9.43
N GLU A 54 5.02 -22.77 8.97
CA GLU A 54 6.44 -22.42 8.81
C GLU A 54 6.64 -21.31 7.76
N GLU A 55 5.90 -21.37 6.65
CA GLU A 55 5.93 -20.34 5.62
C GLU A 55 5.34 -19.02 6.15
N GLN A 56 4.23 -19.07 6.87
CA GLN A 56 3.62 -17.88 7.47
C GLN A 56 4.56 -17.21 8.47
N GLU A 57 5.24 -18.00 9.32
CA GLU A 57 6.21 -17.47 10.27
C GLU A 57 7.42 -16.85 9.55
N SER A 58 7.91 -17.51 8.49
CA SER A 58 9.02 -17.00 7.68
C SER A 58 8.68 -15.69 6.98
N ILE A 59 7.49 -15.61 6.37
CA ILE A 59 6.97 -14.40 5.74
C ILE A 59 6.81 -13.30 6.79
N GLY A 60 6.16 -13.58 7.92
CA GLY A 60 5.93 -12.63 9.00
C GLY A 60 7.23 -12.02 9.53
N ARG A 61 8.28 -12.84 9.75
CA ARG A 61 9.59 -12.34 10.17
C ARG A 61 10.21 -11.40 9.13
N ARG A 62 10.05 -11.69 7.84
CA ARG A 62 10.60 -10.86 6.75
C ARG A 62 9.84 -9.54 6.61
N VAL A 63 8.50 -9.55 6.71
CA VAL A 63 7.71 -8.32 6.73
C VAL A 63 8.10 -7.47 7.95
N LYS A 64 8.20 -8.09 9.13
CA LYS A 64 8.63 -7.39 10.35
C LYS A 64 10.02 -6.77 10.19
N ALA A 65 10.98 -7.47 9.60
CA ALA A 65 12.31 -6.91 9.38
C ALA A 65 12.29 -5.67 8.47
N LEU A 66 11.45 -5.64 7.42
CA LEU A 66 11.28 -4.47 6.57
C LEU A 66 10.57 -3.33 7.31
N ALA A 67 9.50 -3.65 8.05
CA ALA A 67 8.77 -2.69 8.87
C ALA A 67 9.71 -2.03 9.90
N ASP A 68 10.43 -2.82 10.70
CA ASP A 68 11.38 -2.33 11.70
C ASP A 68 12.48 -1.45 11.08
N ALA A 69 13.00 -1.83 9.90
CA ALA A 69 13.98 -1.01 9.19
C ALA A 69 13.43 0.38 8.85
N CYS A 70 12.20 0.45 8.33
CA CYS A 70 11.55 1.72 8.03
C CYS A 70 11.14 2.51 9.28
N ARG A 71 10.64 1.84 10.33
CA ARG A 71 10.30 2.48 11.60
C ARG A 71 11.50 3.21 12.19
N ASN A 72 12.68 2.59 12.14
CA ASN A 72 13.93 3.20 12.63
C ASN A 72 14.37 4.41 11.80
N VAL A 73 14.07 4.45 10.51
CA VAL A 73 14.40 5.59 9.64
C VAL A 73 13.44 6.77 9.86
N HIS A 74 12.18 6.48 10.15
CA HIS A 74 11.11 7.46 10.25
C HIS A 74 10.66 7.74 11.70
N ASP A 75 11.43 7.29 12.70
CA ASP A 75 11.15 7.45 14.13
C ASP A 75 9.73 7.03 14.54
N ILE A 76 9.22 5.93 13.95
CA ILE A 76 7.87 5.41 14.26
C ILE A 76 7.90 4.68 15.62
N PRO A 77 7.11 5.14 16.60
CA PRO A 77 7.24 4.69 17.99
C PRO A 77 6.69 3.27 18.19
N ASP A 78 7.11 2.61 19.28
CA ASP A 78 6.78 1.20 19.58
C ASP A 78 5.27 0.97 19.76
N GLU A 79 4.53 1.96 20.23
CA GLU A 79 3.08 1.90 20.38
C GLU A 79 2.35 1.78 19.04
N ARG A 80 3.03 2.06 17.92
CA ARG A 80 2.50 1.95 16.54
C ARG A 80 3.08 0.76 15.78
N GLU A 81 3.82 -0.13 16.44
CA GLU A 81 4.48 -1.26 15.79
C GLU A 81 3.49 -2.15 15.02
N GLU A 82 2.39 -2.55 15.64
CA GLU A 82 1.40 -3.43 15.04
C GLU A 82 0.71 -2.78 13.84
N ASP A 83 0.25 -1.54 13.99
CA ASP A 83 -0.36 -0.76 12.90
C ASP A 83 0.62 -0.63 11.71
N TYR A 84 1.88 -0.35 11.99
CA TYR A 84 2.89 -0.14 10.97
C TYR A 84 3.32 -1.46 10.30
N LEU A 85 3.32 -2.57 11.05
CA LEU A 85 3.51 -3.90 10.50
C LEU A 85 2.38 -4.26 9.54
N ASN A 86 1.13 -3.98 9.92
CA ASN A 86 -0.04 -4.19 9.06
C ASN A 86 0.02 -3.29 7.83
N LEU A 87 0.42 -2.02 7.98
CA LEU A 87 0.63 -1.09 6.87
C LEU A 87 1.67 -1.61 5.88
N ALA A 88 2.80 -2.11 6.39
CA ALA A 88 3.85 -2.70 5.58
C ALA A 88 3.35 -3.93 4.82
N LEU A 89 2.65 -4.83 5.51
CA LEU A 89 2.06 -6.03 4.92
C LEU A 89 1.10 -5.67 3.78
N THR A 90 0.10 -4.84 4.05
CA THR A 90 -0.94 -4.50 3.07
C THR A 90 -0.38 -3.65 1.94
N GLY A 91 0.56 -2.74 2.22
CA GLY A 91 1.19 -1.90 1.20
C GLY A 91 2.02 -2.70 0.20
N ILE A 92 2.84 -3.65 0.66
CA ILE A 92 3.66 -4.49 -0.23
C ILE A 92 2.75 -5.36 -1.12
N VAL A 93 1.71 -5.96 -0.54
CA VAL A 93 0.74 -6.79 -1.26
C VAL A 93 -0.04 -5.97 -2.28
N MET A 94 -0.58 -4.82 -1.87
CA MET A 94 -1.29 -3.88 -2.74
C MET A 94 -0.43 -3.52 -3.95
N ALA A 95 0.82 -3.08 -3.72
CA ALA A 95 1.71 -2.65 -4.78
C ALA A 95 2.07 -3.78 -5.75
N ARG A 96 2.29 -5.00 -5.24
CA ARG A 96 2.56 -6.15 -6.11
C ARG A 96 1.33 -6.58 -6.91
N LEU A 97 0.16 -6.64 -6.26
CA LEU A 97 -1.07 -7.04 -6.93
C LEU A 97 -1.51 -6.02 -7.98
N ALA A 98 -1.26 -4.72 -7.77
CA ALA A 98 -1.46 -3.71 -8.80
C ALA A 98 -0.68 -4.07 -10.09
N LEU A 99 0.61 -4.45 -9.96
CA LEU A 99 1.43 -4.88 -11.09
C LEU A 99 0.91 -6.18 -11.72
N ASP A 100 0.48 -7.16 -10.92
CA ASP A 100 -0.11 -8.41 -11.43
C ASP A 100 -1.39 -8.16 -12.23
N LEU A 101 -2.23 -7.21 -11.82
CA LEU A 101 -3.45 -6.83 -12.53
C LEU A 101 -3.12 -6.13 -13.85
N GLU A 102 -2.15 -5.21 -13.84
CA GLU A 102 -1.66 -4.54 -15.05
C GLU A 102 -1.09 -5.54 -16.07
N GLU A 103 -0.36 -6.57 -15.61
CA GLU A 103 0.21 -7.65 -16.44
C GLU A 103 -0.86 -8.43 -17.20
N VAL A 104 -2.11 -8.49 -16.70
CA VAL A 104 -3.25 -9.13 -17.36
C VAL A 104 -4.22 -8.14 -18.03
N GLY A 105 -3.88 -6.85 -18.06
CA GLY A 105 -4.66 -5.82 -18.73
C GLY A 105 -5.82 -5.24 -17.90
N ILE A 106 -5.83 -5.47 -16.59
CA ILE A 106 -6.77 -4.83 -15.66
C ILE A 106 -6.07 -3.60 -15.05
N ALA A 107 -6.61 -2.41 -15.30
CA ALA A 107 -6.10 -1.21 -14.65
C ALA A 107 -6.49 -1.20 -13.15
N PRO A 108 -5.54 -1.03 -12.22
CA PRO A 108 -5.85 -0.98 -10.79
C PRO A 108 -6.87 0.11 -10.43
N SER A 109 -6.79 1.27 -11.10
CA SER A 109 -7.76 2.37 -10.94
C SER A 109 -9.20 1.97 -11.28
N SER A 110 -9.41 1.02 -12.20
CA SER A 110 -10.75 0.53 -12.52
C SER A 110 -11.36 -0.28 -11.38
N VAL A 111 -10.53 -1.06 -10.66
CA VAL A 111 -10.94 -1.80 -9.46
C VAL A 111 -11.22 -0.83 -8.32
N GLU A 112 -10.29 0.10 -8.10
CA GLU A 112 -10.39 1.13 -7.08
C GLU A 112 -11.67 1.98 -7.19
N GLU A 113 -11.99 2.45 -8.40
CA GLU A 113 -13.20 3.24 -8.65
C GLU A 113 -14.48 2.42 -8.54
N ALA A 114 -14.47 1.16 -8.98
CA ALA A 114 -15.64 0.30 -8.91
C ALA A 114 -16.00 -0.11 -7.48
N LEU A 115 -14.97 -0.31 -6.65
CA LEU A 115 -15.12 -0.82 -5.28
C LEU A 115 -14.98 0.26 -4.20
N ASP A 116 -14.78 1.52 -4.59
CA ASP A 116 -14.62 2.66 -3.68
C ASP A 116 -13.48 2.46 -2.65
N VAL A 117 -12.33 1.97 -3.15
CA VAL A 117 -11.08 1.78 -2.38
C VAL A 117 -9.94 2.58 -2.99
N GLY A 118 -9.01 3.07 -2.16
CA GLY A 118 -7.88 3.90 -2.58
C GLY A 118 -7.84 5.26 -1.85
N GLU A 119 -6.96 6.14 -2.32
CA GLU A 119 -6.78 7.47 -1.74
C GLU A 119 -8.08 8.30 -1.81
N GLY A 120 -8.49 8.87 -0.68
CA GLY A 120 -9.70 9.70 -0.59
C GLY A 120 -11.03 8.96 -0.78
N ARG A 121 -11.02 7.61 -0.83
CA ARG A 121 -12.21 6.77 -0.95
C ARG A 121 -12.67 6.21 0.40
N THR A 122 -13.84 5.55 0.44
CA THR A 122 -14.42 5.05 1.69
C THR A 122 -13.59 3.94 2.34
N ASN A 123 -12.93 3.10 1.55
CA ASN A 123 -12.06 2.02 2.03
C ASN A 123 -12.74 0.99 2.96
N VAL A 124 -14.07 0.86 2.87
CA VAL A 124 -14.84 -0.13 3.63
C VAL A 124 -15.17 -1.30 2.70
N LEU A 125 -14.47 -2.41 2.89
CA LEU A 125 -14.79 -3.69 2.27
C LEU A 125 -15.36 -4.64 3.32
N GLY A 126 -16.45 -5.32 3.00
CA GLY A 126 -16.93 -6.45 3.78
C GLY A 126 -16.00 -7.66 3.64
N GLU A 127 -16.26 -8.72 4.41
CA GLU A 127 -15.57 -10.01 4.25
C GLU A 127 -15.78 -10.59 2.83
N GLU A 128 -16.92 -10.27 2.22
CA GLU A 128 -17.26 -10.61 0.84
C GLU A 128 -17.70 -9.35 0.09
N PHE A 129 -17.43 -9.31 -1.22
CA PHE A 129 -18.05 -8.29 -2.08
C PHE A 129 -19.55 -8.54 -2.17
N SER A 130 -20.34 -7.47 -2.07
CA SER A 130 -21.75 -7.58 -2.42
C SER A 130 -21.90 -7.89 -3.91
N ASP A 131 -22.97 -8.59 -4.27
CA ASP A 131 -23.32 -8.84 -5.68
C ASP A 131 -23.38 -7.53 -6.48
N GLU A 132 -23.83 -6.43 -5.86
CA GLU A 132 -23.85 -5.10 -6.48
C GLU A 132 -22.44 -4.59 -6.81
N SER A 133 -21.49 -4.72 -5.88
CA SER A 133 -20.09 -4.34 -6.10
C SER A 133 -19.43 -5.21 -7.17
N ALA A 134 -19.73 -6.51 -7.18
CA ALA A 134 -19.24 -7.42 -8.21
C ALA A 134 -19.77 -7.04 -9.61
N VAL A 135 -21.06 -6.74 -9.72
CA VAL A 135 -21.67 -6.27 -10.98
C VAL A 135 -21.05 -4.96 -11.45
N LYS A 136 -20.89 -3.97 -10.57
CA LYS A 136 -20.25 -2.69 -10.90
C LYS A 136 -18.82 -2.85 -11.41
N LEU A 137 -18.05 -3.74 -10.77
CA LEU A 137 -16.70 -4.06 -11.21
C LEU A 137 -16.70 -4.71 -12.60
N MET A 138 -17.56 -5.70 -12.83
CA MET A 138 -17.68 -6.35 -14.13
C MET A 138 -18.06 -5.36 -15.25
N GLU A 139 -19.10 -4.55 -15.05
CA GLU A 139 -19.52 -3.53 -16.01
C GLU A 139 -18.41 -2.51 -16.31
N ARG A 140 -17.63 -2.14 -15.29
CA ARG A 140 -16.49 -1.25 -15.46
C ARG A 140 -15.39 -1.89 -16.31
N LEU A 141 -15.01 -3.12 -16.00
CA LEU A 141 -13.98 -3.83 -16.75
C LEU A 141 -14.37 -4.06 -18.21
N GLU A 142 -15.64 -4.41 -18.49
CA GLU A 142 -16.15 -4.52 -19.87
C GLU A 142 -16.10 -3.20 -20.63
N LYS A 143 -16.47 -2.09 -19.95
CA LYS A 143 -16.38 -0.74 -20.52
C LYS A 143 -14.94 -0.35 -20.85
N ASP A 144 -13.97 -0.83 -20.08
CA ASP A 144 -12.54 -0.64 -20.33
C ASP A 144 -11.99 -1.63 -21.39
N GLY A 145 -12.86 -2.47 -21.97
CA GLY A 145 -12.55 -3.37 -23.09
C GLY A 145 -12.06 -4.75 -22.66
N PHE A 146 -12.17 -5.09 -21.37
CA PHE A 146 -11.75 -6.38 -20.85
C PHE A 146 -12.79 -7.47 -21.14
N LYS A 147 -12.34 -8.68 -21.49
CA LYS A 147 -13.21 -9.81 -21.86
C LYS A 147 -13.38 -10.77 -20.68
N LEU A 148 -14.41 -10.53 -19.87
CA LEU A 148 -14.65 -11.25 -18.61
C LEU A 148 -14.85 -12.77 -18.78
N ASP A 149 -15.42 -13.19 -19.91
CA ASP A 149 -15.70 -14.59 -20.23
C ASP A 149 -14.44 -15.45 -20.43
N SER A 150 -13.28 -14.81 -20.61
CA SER A 150 -11.98 -15.45 -20.83
C SER A 150 -11.05 -15.38 -19.61
N VAL A 151 -11.54 -14.85 -18.49
CA VAL A 151 -10.74 -14.58 -17.29
C VAL A 151 -10.67 -15.82 -16.41
N ASP A 152 -9.46 -16.24 -16.07
CA ASP A 152 -9.23 -17.32 -15.12
C ASP A 152 -9.67 -16.94 -13.70
N GLU A 153 -10.19 -17.90 -12.94
CA GLU A 153 -10.66 -17.69 -11.57
C GLU A 153 -9.57 -17.09 -10.66
N SER A 154 -8.31 -17.46 -10.87
CA SER A 154 -7.19 -16.91 -10.10
C SER A 154 -7.00 -15.40 -10.29
N ILE A 155 -7.43 -14.83 -11.41
CA ILE A 155 -7.40 -13.38 -11.64
C ILE A 155 -8.45 -12.69 -10.77
N TRP A 156 -9.65 -13.26 -10.63
CA TRP A 156 -10.69 -12.73 -9.75
C TRP A 156 -10.25 -12.73 -8.29
N VAL A 157 -9.55 -13.79 -7.86
CA VAL A 157 -8.93 -13.85 -6.53
C VAL A 157 -7.92 -12.72 -6.33
N LYS A 158 -7.10 -12.42 -7.33
CA LYS A 158 -6.16 -11.28 -7.28
C LYS A 158 -6.85 -9.93 -7.25
N VAL A 159 -7.95 -9.74 -7.99
CA VAL A 159 -8.75 -8.51 -7.93
C VAL A 159 -9.31 -8.31 -6.52
N GLY A 160 -9.83 -9.39 -5.91
CA GLY A 160 -10.31 -9.39 -4.54
C GLY A 160 -9.24 -9.01 -3.52
N ALA A 161 -8.11 -9.71 -3.57
CA ALA A 161 -6.97 -9.47 -2.69
C ALA A 161 -6.39 -8.06 -2.88
N TYR A 162 -6.35 -7.54 -4.11
CA TYR A 162 -5.89 -6.18 -4.40
C TYR A 162 -6.80 -5.15 -3.74
N ALA A 163 -8.12 -5.28 -3.90
CA ALA A 163 -9.06 -4.35 -3.30
C ALA A 163 -8.98 -4.38 -1.77
N ALA A 164 -8.91 -5.57 -1.16
CA ALA A 164 -8.75 -5.75 0.28
C ALA A 164 -7.46 -5.10 0.80
N ALA A 165 -6.33 -5.37 0.15
CA ALA A 165 -5.04 -4.78 0.51
C ALA A 165 -5.05 -3.25 0.34
N THR A 166 -5.69 -2.75 -0.71
CA THR A 166 -5.83 -1.31 -0.99
C THR A 166 -6.65 -0.62 0.10
N GLY A 167 -7.83 -1.15 0.43
CA GLY A 167 -8.69 -0.60 1.48
C GLY A 167 -7.99 -0.58 2.84
N ALA A 168 -7.32 -1.68 3.20
CA ALA A 168 -6.57 -1.77 4.45
C ALA A 168 -5.38 -0.80 4.48
N TYR A 169 -4.60 -0.72 3.38
CA TYR A 169 -3.47 0.20 3.28
C TYR A 169 -3.89 1.65 3.44
N TYR A 170 -4.89 2.14 2.71
CA TYR A 170 -5.30 3.55 2.79
C TYR A 170 -6.02 3.89 4.10
N THR A 171 -6.68 2.92 4.74
CA THR A 171 -7.21 3.08 6.10
C THR A 171 -6.08 3.26 7.12
N LEU A 172 -5.04 2.42 7.04
CA LEU A 172 -3.90 2.47 7.95
C LEU A 172 -3.01 3.69 7.67
N ALA A 173 -2.72 4.01 6.41
CA ALA A 173 -1.86 5.12 6.02
C ALA A 173 -2.41 6.45 6.55
N GLY A 174 -3.72 6.68 6.43
CA GLY A 174 -4.37 7.88 6.98
C GLY A 174 -4.34 8.00 8.50
N SER A 175 -3.92 6.95 9.23
CA SER A 175 -3.70 7.00 10.68
C SER A 175 -2.29 7.47 11.08
N PHE A 176 -1.40 7.68 10.10
CA PHE A 176 -0.03 8.20 10.30
C PHE A 176 0.11 9.69 9.91
N ASP A 177 -0.94 10.29 9.35
CA ASP A 177 -1.07 11.73 9.09
C ASP A 177 -1.47 12.53 10.35
#